data_AF-A0A1Q2HR10-F1
#
_entry.id   AF-A0A1Q2HR10-F1
#
_cell.length_a   1.000
_cell.length_b   1.000
_cell.length_c   1.000
_cell.angle_alpha   90.00
_cell.angle_beta   90.00
_cell.angle_gamma   90.00
#
_symmetry.space_group_name_H-M   'P 1'
#
loop_
_entity.id
_entity.type
_entity.pdbx_description
1 polymer ?
#
loop_
_entity_poly.entity_id
_entity_poly.type
_entity_poly.pdbx_seq_one_letter_code
_entity_poly.pdbx_strand_id
1 'polypeptide(L)'
;MKTDIPKTIRCAIYTRKSTDEGLEQEFNSLHAQREAAEAYITSQKSQGWTCLPDQYDDGGFTGGNMDRPALGRMLADIDAGLIDCVVVYKVDRLSRSLMDFAKILERFESKGVSFVSVTQQFNTTTSMGRLTLNILLSFAQFEREVISERTRDKIAMARKRGKYTGGRPVLGYDISAEVGKLVINEIEAERVRTIFDMYLRLGSVLPVVEELRRFGWHTKEWVTRKGTVHKGHPYDKNRVHALLKNPIYTGKMQYDGVLYEGEHEAIITEEIFKQAQRQLAANRNVPTCAKPNKHGGILKGIIRCKTCGCGMSHSYSKKADGRRYRYYICNNATKTGWKNCPHPSLPAAEMTNETTFAGAGWDFDKSDGTADWFMNGYPQLTWQPPAEKVDFDELLTLTEYWLFTGCTSDQPCTSADWYTDGKINLLDFRQLALSWMGEDMIFQPRSVMTDDFETGDFTALDWDDYYTDWIIDDSTVFEGNFSARSKVITNNQRSDMYVEVDTTGFDRISFVCKVSSELEDDYLYFYIDGVVQQRWSGESNWQLQTFEVTEGVHSFMWTFADDASTIGGANAAWVDNIRLFKAE
;
A
#
# COMPACT_ATOMS: atom_id res chain seq x y z
N MET A 1 -30.21 28.23 35.97
CA MET A 1 -29.93 28.83 34.65
C MET A 1 -28.45 29.20 34.61
N LYS A 2 -27.62 28.41 33.92
CA LYS A 2 -26.25 28.83 33.60
C LYS A 2 -26.38 29.81 32.43
N THR A 3 -26.10 31.08 32.68
CA THR A 3 -25.96 32.10 31.63
C THR A 3 -24.70 31.77 30.83
N ASP A 4 -24.87 31.18 29.64
CA ASP A 4 -23.78 31.07 28.66
C ASP A 4 -23.33 32.48 28.27
N ILE A 5 -22.12 32.83 28.68
CA ILE A 5 -21.47 34.06 28.24
C ILE A 5 -21.11 33.85 26.77
N PRO A 6 -21.58 34.68 25.83
CA PRO A 6 -21.29 34.50 24.41
C PRO A 6 -19.76 34.56 24.20
N LYS A 7 -19.22 33.50 23.60
CA LYS A 7 -17.80 33.38 23.29
C LYS A 7 -17.36 34.56 22.43
N THR A 8 -16.34 35.30 22.86
CA THR A 8 -15.79 36.42 22.09
C THR A 8 -15.10 35.91 20.83
N ILE A 9 -15.45 36.47 19.67
CA ILE A 9 -14.86 36.15 18.37
C ILE A 9 -13.92 37.29 17.98
N ARG A 10 -12.61 37.01 17.92
CA ARG A 10 -11.58 38.00 17.55
C ARG A 10 -11.47 38.10 16.03
N CYS A 11 -11.87 39.24 15.49
CA CYS A 11 -11.95 39.50 14.05
C CYS A 11 -10.74 40.29 13.56
N ALA A 12 -9.95 39.71 12.67
CA ALA A 12 -8.91 40.39 11.91
C ALA A 12 -9.50 40.95 10.60
N ILE A 13 -9.08 42.16 10.22
CA ILE A 13 -9.44 42.77 8.94
C ILE A 13 -8.23 42.72 8.02
N TYR A 14 -8.42 42.16 6.82
CA TYR A 14 -7.40 42.16 5.77
C TYR A 14 -7.81 43.09 4.64
N THR A 15 -6.93 44.04 4.30
CA THR A 15 -7.14 44.95 3.16
C THR A 15 -6.00 44.88 2.16
N ARG A 16 -6.32 45.11 0.88
CA ARG A 16 -5.33 45.06 -0.21
C ARG A 16 -5.60 46.09 -1.29
N LYS A 17 -4.52 46.65 -1.85
CA LYS A 17 -4.53 47.50 -3.06
C LYS A 17 -3.36 47.09 -3.95
N SER A 18 -3.62 46.87 -5.23
CA SER A 18 -2.59 46.40 -6.19
C SER A 18 -1.66 47.48 -6.71
N THR A 19 -1.97 48.76 -6.49
CA THR A 19 -1.18 49.89 -6.97
C THR A 19 -0.71 50.74 -5.80
N ASP A 20 0.52 51.24 -5.91
CA ASP A 20 1.11 52.16 -4.93
C ASP A 20 0.57 53.60 -5.07
N GLU A 21 -0.04 53.92 -6.20
CA GLU A 21 -0.59 55.25 -6.49
C GLU A 21 -1.66 55.67 -5.47
N GLY A 22 -1.43 56.77 -4.75
CA GLY A 22 -2.36 57.33 -3.78
C GLY A 22 -2.48 56.53 -2.48
N LEU A 23 -1.45 55.74 -2.11
CA LEU A 23 -1.34 55.18 -0.76
C LEU A 23 -1.03 56.27 0.29
N GLU A 24 -0.34 57.35 -0.09
CA GLU A 24 0.08 58.46 0.79
C GLU A 24 -1.05 59.44 1.16
N GLN A 25 -2.25 59.31 0.56
CA GLN A 25 -3.39 60.17 0.89
C GLN A 25 -3.97 59.81 2.26
N GLU A 26 -4.39 60.81 3.05
CA GLU A 26 -5.01 60.61 4.38
C GLU A 26 -6.23 59.67 4.35
N PHE A 27 -6.91 59.56 3.22
CA PHE A 27 -8.00 58.59 3.01
C PHE A 27 -7.86 57.91 1.65
N ASN A 28 -7.61 56.61 1.66
CA ASN A 28 -7.38 55.80 0.46
C ASN A 28 -8.36 54.61 0.40
N SER A 29 -8.28 53.82 -0.67
CA SER A 29 -9.17 52.66 -0.85
C SER A 29 -8.93 51.51 0.13
N LEU A 30 -7.84 51.48 0.90
CA LEU A 30 -7.65 50.55 2.02
C LEU A 30 -8.46 51.02 3.23
N HIS A 31 -8.45 52.32 3.53
CA HIS A 31 -9.26 52.91 4.60
C HIS A 31 -10.77 52.67 4.37
N ALA A 32 -11.27 52.89 3.15
CA ALA A 32 -12.67 52.61 2.83
C ALA A 32 -13.05 51.13 2.97
N GLN A 33 -12.13 50.20 2.66
CA GLN A 33 -12.34 48.76 2.88
C GLN A 33 -12.39 48.42 4.36
N ARG A 34 -11.49 49.02 5.15
CA ARG A 34 -11.42 48.80 6.59
C ARG A 34 -12.65 49.33 7.28
N GLU A 35 -13.08 50.56 6.98
CA GLU A 35 -14.29 51.15 7.53
C GLU A 35 -15.53 50.28 7.27
N ALA A 36 -15.68 49.77 6.05
CA ALA A 36 -16.77 48.85 5.72
C ALA A 36 -16.71 47.54 6.53
N ALA A 37 -15.51 46.98 6.75
CA ALA A 37 -15.31 45.79 7.57
C ALA A 37 -15.55 46.05 9.07
N GLU A 38 -15.10 47.18 9.60
CA GLU A 38 -15.34 47.60 10.99
C GLU A 38 -16.82 47.87 11.26
N ALA A 39 -17.52 48.51 10.32
CA ALA A 39 -18.97 48.69 10.37
C ALA A 39 -19.70 47.34 10.38
N TYR A 40 -19.27 46.39 9.54
CA TYR A 40 -19.82 45.04 9.53
C TYR A 40 -19.59 44.31 10.86
N ILE A 41 -18.36 44.30 11.39
CA ILE A 41 -18.05 43.69 12.70
C ILE A 41 -18.87 44.34 13.81
N THR A 42 -19.03 45.67 13.77
CA THR A 42 -19.84 46.42 14.74
C THR A 42 -21.30 46.00 14.69
N SER A 43 -21.84 45.75 13.49
CA SER A 43 -23.22 45.25 13.32
C SER A 43 -23.43 43.85 13.93
N GLN A 44 -22.36 43.06 14.10
CA GLN A 44 -22.38 41.70 14.66
C GLN A 44 -21.96 41.64 16.14
N LYS A 45 -21.86 42.78 16.84
CA LYS A 45 -21.48 42.81 18.27
C LYS A 45 -22.37 41.95 19.16
N SER A 46 -23.66 41.83 18.81
CA SER A 46 -24.61 40.96 19.53
C SER A 46 -24.24 39.47 19.47
N GLN A 47 -23.43 39.06 18.49
CA GLN A 47 -22.90 37.70 18.32
C GLN A 47 -21.51 37.53 18.96
N GLY A 48 -21.01 38.52 19.71
CA GLY A 48 -19.72 38.44 20.40
C GLY A 48 -18.50 38.85 19.56
N TRP A 49 -18.70 39.45 18.39
CA TRP A 49 -17.62 39.85 17.48
C TRP A 49 -16.86 41.08 17.99
N THR A 50 -15.53 40.99 18.01
CA THR A 50 -14.63 42.06 18.44
C THR A 50 -13.55 42.30 17.40
N CYS A 51 -13.44 43.54 16.92
CA CYS A 51 -12.39 43.92 15.97
C CYS A 51 -11.04 43.98 16.68
N LEU A 52 -10.03 43.30 16.14
CA LEU A 52 -8.65 43.43 16.60
C LEU A 52 -8.06 44.79 16.17
N PRO A 53 -7.19 45.39 16.98
CA PRO A 53 -6.55 46.66 16.66
C PRO A 53 -5.51 46.54 15.54
N ASP A 54 -4.97 45.33 15.32
CA ASP A 54 -3.91 45.10 14.35
C ASP A 54 -4.35 45.38 12.90
N GLN A 55 -3.40 45.89 12.12
CA GLN A 55 -3.59 46.25 10.72
C GLN A 55 -2.87 45.25 9.81
N TYR A 56 -3.64 44.55 8.98
CA TYR A 56 -3.15 43.63 7.96
C TYR A 56 -3.42 44.22 6.57
N ASP A 57 -2.63 45.22 6.21
CA ASP A 57 -2.80 45.99 4.98
C ASP A 57 -1.65 45.73 4.00
N ASP A 58 -1.98 45.26 2.80
CA ASP A 58 -1.03 45.05 1.70
C ASP A 58 -1.28 46.07 0.57
N GLY A 59 -0.61 47.22 0.63
CA GLY A 59 -0.55 48.21 -0.46
C GLY A 59 0.57 47.89 -1.46
N GLY A 60 0.29 47.98 -2.76
CA GLY A 60 1.26 47.66 -3.82
C GLY A 60 1.35 46.19 -4.22
N PHE A 61 0.65 45.30 -3.53
CA PHE A 61 0.78 43.85 -3.73
C PHE A 61 -0.30 43.27 -4.66
N THR A 62 0.16 42.39 -5.56
CA THR A 62 -0.70 41.67 -6.48
C THR A 62 -1.51 40.58 -5.76
N GLY A 63 -2.82 40.52 -6.06
CA GLY A 63 -3.69 39.44 -5.59
C GLY A 63 -3.39 38.05 -6.18
N GLY A 64 -2.36 37.89 -7.02
CA GLY A 64 -2.07 36.67 -7.79
C GLY A 64 -1.01 35.74 -7.19
N ASN A 65 -0.41 36.09 -6.06
CA ASN A 65 0.56 35.26 -5.35
C ASN A 65 0.37 35.33 -3.82
N MET A 66 1.01 34.44 -3.09
CA MET A 66 0.95 34.37 -1.62
C MET A 66 2.05 35.15 -0.90
N ASP A 67 3.03 35.66 -1.65
CA ASP A 67 4.18 36.38 -1.10
C ASP A 67 3.82 37.83 -0.80
N ARG A 68 3.17 38.03 0.36
CA ARG A 68 2.73 39.35 0.82
C ARG A 68 2.97 39.49 2.32
N PRO A 69 3.62 40.58 2.78
CA PRO A 69 4.03 40.74 4.17
C PRO A 69 2.86 40.72 5.17
N ALA A 70 1.76 41.44 4.89
CA ALA A 70 0.64 41.51 5.84
C ALA A 70 -0.18 40.22 5.86
N LEU A 71 -0.39 39.59 4.70
CA LEU A 71 -0.98 38.25 4.62
C LEU A 71 -0.16 37.21 5.39
N GLY A 72 1.18 37.24 5.25
CA GLY A 72 2.09 36.34 5.97
C GLY A 72 2.00 36.51 7.49
N ARG A 73 1.98 37.76 7.98
CA ARG A 73 1.77 38.05 9.41
C ARG A 73 0.41 37.55 9.90
N MET A 74 -0.67 37.83 9.17
CA MET A 74 -2.02 37.35 9.53
C MET A 74 -2.07 35.83 9.63
N LEU A 75 -1.45 35.12 8.69
CA LEU A 75 -1.40 33.65 8.70
C LEU A 75 -0.61 33.09 9.90
N ALA A 76 0.46 33.78 10.32
CA ALA A 76 1.19 33.41 11.52
C ALA A 76 0.36 33.63 12.79
N ASP A 77 -0.38 34.74 12.87
CA ASP A 77 -1.26 35.05 14.01
C ASP A 77 -2.45 34.07 14.09
N ILE A 78 -2.95 33.59 12.95
CA ILE A 78 -3.93 32.49 12.87
C ILE A 78 -3.34 31.19 13.40
N ASP A 79 -2.13 30.84 12.99
CA ASP A 79 -1.46 29.63 13.48
C ASP A 79 -1.20 29.67 14.99
N ALA A 80 -0.94 30.86 15.54
CA ALA A 80 -0.79 31.12 16.97
C ALA A 80 -2.14 31.15 17.73
N GLY A 81 -3.28 31.02 17.03
CA GLY A 81 -4.60 31.05 17.64
C GLY A 81 -5.00 32.43 18.19
N LEU A 82 -4.46 33.52 17.61
CA LEU A 82 -4.77 34.90 18.00
C LEU A 82 -6.03 35.45 17.30
N ILE A 83 -6.44 34.82 16.21
CA ILE A 83 -7.53 35.25 15.33
C ILE A 83 -8.57 34.14 15.23
N ASP A 84 -9.86 34.48 15.40
CA ASP A 84 -10.97 33.52 15.28
C ASP A 84 -11.79 33.76 14.00
N CYS A 85 -11.71 34.96 13.42
CA CYS A 85 -12.42 35.31 12.19
C CYS A 85 -11.60 36.29 11.33
N VAL A 86 -11.58 36.07 10.01
CA VAL A 86 -10.97 36.98 9.02
C VAL A 86 -12.07 37.65 8.21
N VAL A 87 -12.03 38.99 8.14
CA VAL A 87 -13.01 39.82 7.44
C VAL A 87 -12.33 40.56 6.29
N VAL A 88 -12.90 40.47 5.09
CA VAL A 88 -12.44 41.18 3.90
C VAL A 88 -13.60 41.92 3.23
N TYR A 89 -13.30 43.02 2.54
CA TYR A 89 -14.33 43.75 1.80
C TYR A 89 -14.93 42.93 0.63
N LYS A 90 -14.05 42.26 -0.12
CA LYS A 90 -14.36 41.39 -1.27
C LYS A 90 -13.36 40.23 -1.34
N VAL A 91 -13.76 39.10 -1.91
CA VAL A 91 -12.89 37.90 -2.05
C VAL A 91 -11.63 38.21 -2.87
N ASP A 92 -11.74 39.05 -3.91
CA ASP A 92 -10.60 39.47 -4.75
C ASP A 92 -9.56 40.33 -4.02
N ARG A 93 -9.87 40.79 -2.80
CA ARG A 93 -8.91 41.43 -1.90
C ARG A 93 -7.99 40.39 -1.27
N LEU A 94 -8.51 39.23 -0.90
CA LEU A 94 -7.70 38.12 -0.38
C LEU A 94 -6.91 37.42 -1.49
N SER A 95 -7.56 37.00 -2.57
CA SER A 95 -6.88 36.35 -3.70
C SER A 95 -7.65 36.49 -5.01
N ARG A 96 -6.91 36.66 -6.11
CA ARG A 96 -7.41 36.55 -7.49
C ARG A 96 -7.24 35.15 -8.07
N SER A 97 -6.42 34.31 -7.43
CA SER A 97 -6.21 32.91 -7.76
C SER A 97 -7.14 32.05 -6.92
N LEU A 98 -8.01 31.27 -7.57
CA LEU A 98 -8.94 30.37 -6.90
C LEU A 98 -8.19 29.32 -6.07
N MET A 99 -7.07 28.82 -6.58
CA MET A 99 -6.26 27.83 -5.89
C MET A 99 -5.54 28.40 -4.65
N ASP A 100 -5.06 29.64 -4.72
CA ASP A 100 -4.48 30.28 -3.53
C ASP A 100 -5.56 30.64 -2.50
N PHE A 101 -6.74 31.03 -2.97
CA PHE A 101 -7.91 31.24 -2.11
C PHE A 101 -8.30 29.96 -1.37
N ALA A 102 -8.40 28.84 -2.09
CA ALA A 102 -8.68 27.51 -1.55
C ALA A 102 -7.69 27.12 -0.46
N LYS A 103 -6.37 27.27 -0.71
CA LYS A 103 -5.32 26.95 0.27
C LYS A 103 -5.41 27.81 1.54
N ILE A 104 -5.70 29.10 1.39
CA ILE A 104 -5.88 29.99 2.54
C ILE A 104 -7.08 29.55 3.37
N LEU A 105 -8.20 29.25 2.73
CA LEU A 105 -9.42 28.80 3.40
C LEU A 105 -9.24 27.45 4.10
N GLU A 106 -8.58 26.48 3.47
CA GLU A 106 -8.26 25.19 4.07
C GLU A 106 -7.45 25.37 5.36
N ARG A 107 -6.47 26.29 5.35
CA ARG A 107 -5.70 26.63 6.55
C ARG A 107 -6.58 27.26 7.63
N PHE A 108 -7.49 28.15 7.26
CA PHE A 108 -8.45 28.74 8.21
C PHE A 108 -9.33 27.66 8.85
N GLU A 109 -9.88 26.74 8.04
CA GLU A 109 -10.73 25.65 8.52
C GLU A 109 -9.99 24.69 9.44
N SER A 110 -8.74 24.31 9.10
CA SER A 110 -7.89 23.47 9.95
C SER A 110 -7.60 24.07 11.33
N LYS A 111 -7.71 25.40 11.45
CA LYS A 111 -7.51 26.16 12.69
C LYS A 111 -8.83 26.63 13.33
N GLY A 112 -9.98 26.27 12.76
CA GLY A 112 -11.29 26.69 13.24
C GLY A 112 -11.59 28.18 13.06
N VAL A 113 -10.88 28.86 12.14
CA VAL A 113 -11.04 30.29 11.83
C VAL A 113 -12.14 30.50 10.81
N SER A 114 -13.06 31.41 11.10
CA SER A 114 -14.15 31.78 10.19
C SER A 114 -13.71 32.82 9.15
N PHE A 115 -14.34 32.82 7.98
CA PHE A 115 -14.04 33.77 6.91
C PHE A 115 -15.31 34.48 6.42
N VAL A 116 -15.22 35.81 6.30
CA VAL A 116 -16.34 36.66 5.85
C VAL A 116 -15.92 37.66 4.79
N SER A 117 -16.75 37.75 3.73
CA SER A 117 -16.70 38.82 2.73
C SER A 117 -17.89 39.77 2.90
N VAL A 118 -17.61 41.07 3.15
CA VAL A 118 -18.61 42.10 3.47
C VAL A 118 -19.63 42.27 2.34
N THR A 119 -19.17 42.37 1.08
CA THR A 119 -20.05 42.68 -0.05
C THR A 119 -20.70 41.47 -0.72
N GLN A 120 -20.17 40.25 -0.52
CA GLN A 120 -20.58 39.06 -1.27
C GLN A 120 -21.44 38.08 -0.44
N GLN A 121 -21.94 38.48 0.74
CA GLN A 121 -22.68 37.61 1.69
C GLN A 121 -22.06 36.20 1.85
N PHE A 122 -20.74 36.14 1.78
CA PHE A 122 -20.00 34.88 1.86
C PHE A 122 -19.54 34.71 3.31
N ASN A 123 -20.10 33.72 4.00
CA ASN A 123 -19.79 33.45 5.40
C ASN A 123 -19.63 31.94 5.64
N THR A 124 -18.42 31.49 5.97
CA THR A 124 -18.11 30.07 6.22
C THR A 124 -18.72 29.52 7.51
N THR A 125 -19.33 30.36 8.35
CA THR A 125 -20.14 29.89 9.49
C THR A 125 -21.53 29.40 9.07
N THR A 126 -21.99 29.74 7.85
CA THR A 126 -23.32 29.36 7.34
C THR A 126 -23.25 28.12 6.45
N SER A 127 -24.29 27.29 6.45
CA SER A 127 -24.37 26.07 5.63
C SER A 127 -24.21 26.35 4.14
N MET A 128 -24.75 27.48 3.65
CA MET A 128 -24.62 27.91 2.25
C MET A 128 -23.20 28.39 1.91
N GLY A 129 -22.53 29.08 2.85
CA GLY A 129 -21.12 29.47 2.67
C GLY A 129 -20.18 28.26 2.65
N ARG A 130 -20.44 27.24 3.48
CA ARG A 130 -19.70 25.96 3.44
C ARG A 130 -19.91 25.20 2.13
N LEU A 131 -21.14 25.17 1.59
CA LEU A 131 -21.41 24.59 0.28
C LEU A 131 -20.60 25.28 -0.83
N THR A 132 -20.60 26.61 -0.84
CA THR A 132 -19.89 27.38 -1.87
C THR A 132 -18.37 27.19 -1.75
N LEU A 133 -17.85 27.06 -0.52
CA LEU A 133 -16.45 26.71 -0.25
C LEU A 133 -16.10 25.33 -0.82
N ASN A 134 -16.92 24.30 -0.58
CA ASN A 134 -16.69 22.95 -1.10
C ASN A 134 -16.68 22.91 -2.63
N ILE A 135 -17.54 23.71 -3.27
CA ILE A 135 -17.54 23.86 -4.74
C ILE A 135 -16.23 24.47 -5.22
N LEU A 136 -15.75 25.55 -4.59
CA LEU A 136 -14.50 26.22 -4.97
C LEU A 136 -13.27 25.32 -4.74
N LEU A 137 -13.25 24.55 -3.64
CA LEU A 137 -12.22 23.54 -3.37
C LEU A 137 -12.22 22.45 -4.45
N SER A 138 -13.39 21.96 -4.83
CA SER A 138 -13.54 20.93 -5.88
C SER A 138 -12.96 21.42 -7.23
N PHE A 139 -13.18 22.68 -7.59
CA PHE A 139 -12.58 23.26 -8.80
C PHE A 139 -11.05 23.37 -8.73
N ALA A 140 -10.50 23.76 -7.57
CA ALA A 140 -9.04 23.84 -7.40
C ALA A 140 -8.38 22.45 -7.46
N GLN A 141 -9.06 21.43 -6.91
CA GLN A 141 -8.63 20.04 -7.02
C GLN A 141 -8.70 19.55 -8.47
N PHE A 142 -9.83 19.79 -9.15
CA PHE A 142 -10.01 19.47 -10.56
C PHE A 142 -8.91 20.09 -11.45
N GLU A 143 -8.59 21.37 -11.26
CA GLU A 143 -7.53 22.04 -12.03
C GLU A 143 -6.15 21.39 -11.80
N ARG A 144 -5.84 20.99 -10.56
CA ARG A 144 -4.61 20.27 -10.22
C ARG A 144 -4.54 18.91 -10.92
N GLU A 145 -5.64 18.18 -10.94
CA GLU A 145 -5.75 16.87 -11.59
C GLU A 145 -5.58 17.02 -13.12
N VAL A 146 -6.23 18.01 -13.74
CA VAL A 146 -6.09 18.31 -15.18
C VAL A 146 -4.65 18.69 -15.54
N ILE A 147 -3.95 19.48 -14.70
CA ILE A 147 -2.53 19.81 -14.92
C ILE A 147 -1.65 18.55 -14.82
N SER A 148 -1.92 17.69 -13.84
CA SER A 148 -1.20 16.42 -13.65
C SER A 148 -1.40 15.48 -14.84
N GLU A 149 -2.64 15.33 -15.31
CA GLU A 149 -3.00 14.57 -16.52
C GLU A 149 -2.26 15.10 -17.75
N ARG A 150 -2.36 16.39 -18.05
CA ARG A 150 -1.64 17.01 -19.18
C ARG A 150 -0.12 16.85 -19.09
N THR A 151 0.43 16.85 -17.88
CA THR A 151 1.86 16.64 -17.66
C THR A 151 2.24 15.18 -17.94
N ARG A 152 1.44 14.22 -17.47
CA ARG A 152 1.61 12.79 -17.79
C ARG A 152 1.52 12.55 -19.29
N ASP A 153 0.56 13.16 -19.98
CA ASP A 153 0.40 13.04 -21.43
C ASP A 153 1.60 13.61 -22.19
N LYS A 154 2.11 14.78 -21.78
CA LYS A 154 3.33 15.36 -22.35
C LYS A 154 4.54 14.45 -22.14
N ILE A 155 4.69 13.85 -20.96
CA ILE A 155 5.77 12.89 -20.65
C ILE A 155 5.62 11.64 -21.51
N ALA A 156 4.41 11.08 -21.61
CA ALA A 156 4.11 9.91 -22.42
C ALA A 156 4.44 10.18 -23.90
N MET A 157 3.98 11.31 -24.44
CA MET A 157 4.31 11.73 -25.81
C MET A 157 5.81 11.93 -26.01
N ALA A 158 6.52 12.52 -25.06
CA ALA A 158 7.96 12.70 -25.13
C ALA A 158 8.70 11.34 -25.13
N ARG A 159 8.29 10.38 -24.29
CA ARG A 159 8.85 9.02 -24.29
C ARG A 159 8.58 8.28 -25.60
N LYS A 160 7.37 8.40 -26.14
CA LYS A 160 6.99 7.85 -27.45
C LYS A 160 7.82 8.43 -28.61
N ARG A 161 8.30 9.67 -28.45
CA ARG A 161 9.21 10.35 -29.40
C ARG A 161 10.68 10.07 -29.13
N GLY A 162 11.02 9.16 -28.21
CA GLY A 162 12.41 8.83 -27.94
C GLY A 162 13.15 9.84 -27.07
N LYS A 163 12.44 10.70 -26.32
CA LYS A 163 13.07 11.62 -25.35
C LYS A 163 13.15 11.04 -23.95
N TYR A 164 14.29 11.23 -23.31
CA TYR A 164 14.52 10.83 -21.93
C TYR A 164 13.83 11.81 -20.98
N THR A 165 12.76 11.39 -20.31
CA THR A 165 11.90 12.28 -19.51
C THR A 165 12.28 12.30 -18.02
N GLY A 166 13.57 12.10 -17.72
CA GLY A 166 14.11 12.12 -16.37
C GLY A 166 14.03 10.78 -15.64
N GLY A 167 14.45 10.79 -14.37
CA GLY A 167 14.63 9.61 -13.55
C GLY A 167 16.09 9.42 -13.14
N ARG A 168 16.43 8.20 -12.71
CA ARG A 168 17.82 7.85 -12.37
C ARG A 168 18.66 7.74 -13.65
N PRO A 169 19.80 8.44 -13.75
CA PRO A 169 20.73 8.27 -14.86
C PRO A 169 21.17 6.81 -15.03
N VAL A 170 21.24 6.35 -16.27
CA VAL A 170 21.69 5.01 -16.62
C VAL A 170 23.21 5.02 -16.78
N LEU A 171 23.90 3.99 -16.28
CA LEU A 171 25.35 3.83 -16.48
C LEU A 171 25.70 3.90 -17.97
N GLY A 172 26.77 4.58 -18.36
CA GLY A 172 27.17 4.73 -19.76
C GLY A 172 26.62 6.00 -20.40
N TYR A 173 25.66 6.67 -19.76
CA TYR A 173 25.06 7.89 -20.26
C TYR A 173 25.06 8.99 -19.20
N ASP A 174 25.29 10.22 -19.65
CA ASP A 174 25.06 11.43 -18.88
C ASP A 174 23.81 12.16 -19.40
N ILE A 175 23.11 12.84 -18.50
CA ILE A 175 21.97 13.68 -18.85
C ILE A 175 22.54 14.98 -19.43
N SER A 176 22.21 15.29 -20.68
CA SER A 176 22.69 16.50 -21.32
C SER A 176 22.04 17.75 -20.71
N ALA A 177 22.64 18.92 -20.96
CA ALA A 177 22.03 20.20 -20.61
C ALA A 177 20.76 20.49 -21.44
N GLU A 178 20.62 19.84 -22.59
CA GLU A 178 19.42 19.91 -23.42
C GLU A 178 18.33 18.99 -22.86
N VAL A 179 17.11 19.50 -22.76
CA VAL A 179 16.02 18.77 -22.12
C VAL A 179 15.70 17.49 -22.89
N GLY A 180 16.03 16.37 -22.24
CA GLY A 180 15.57 15.05 -22.61
C GLY A 180 16.47 14.26 -23.55
N LYS A 181 17.76 14.61 -23.62
CA LYS A 181 18.76 13.88 -24.40
C LYS A 181 19.81 13.23 -23.48
N LEU A 182 20.09 11.95 -23.74
CA LEU A 182 21.21 11.24 -23.10
C LEU A 182 22.43 11.32 -24.02
N VAL A 183 23.59 11.59 -23.44
CA VAL A 183 24.88 11.66 -24.13
C VAL A 183 25.76 10.53 -23.62
N ILE A 184 26.49 9.87 -24.52
CA ILE A 184 27.39 8.78 -24.15
C ILE A 184 28.53 9.32 -23.29
N ASN A 185 28.73 8.72 -22.12
CA ASN A 185 29.93 8.87 -21.33
C ASN A 185 30.88 7.73 -21.69
N GLU A 186 31.92 8.02 -22.48
CA GLU A 186 32.73 6.96 -23.10
C GLU A 186 33.42 6.03 -22.08
N ILE A 187 33.86 6.57 -20.93
CA ILE A 187 34.47 5.78 -19.85
C ILE A 187 33.46 4.81 -19.25
N GLU A 188 32.24 5.28 -18.97
CA GLU A 188 31.20 4.39 -18.45
C GLU A 188 30.65 3.45 -19.53
N ALA A 189 30.61 3.88 -20.79
CA ALA A 189 30.16 3.09 -21.92
C ALA A 189 31.10 1.91 -22.18
N GLU A 190 32.42 2.12 -22.07
CA GLU A 190 33.41 1.04 -22.14
C GLU A 190 33.17 0.00 -21.03
N ARG A 191 32.81 0.43 -19.81
CA ARG A 191 32.44 -0.49 -18.73
C ARG A 191 31.21 -1.31 -19.09
N VAL A 192 30.20 -0.69 -19.69
CA VAL A 192 28.99 -1.39 -20.16
C VAL A 192 29.36 -2.42 -21.23
N ARG A 193 30.13 -2.03 -22.26
CA ARG A 193 30.61 -2.96 -23.31
C ARG A 193 31.36 -4.14 -22.72
N THR A 194 32.24 -3.87 -21.75
CA THR A 194 33.02 -4.89 -21.02
C THR A 194 32.11 -5.84 -20.25
N ILE A 195 31.07 -5.35 -19.58
CA ILE A 195 30.10 -6.19 -18.85
C ILE A 195 29.35 -7.13 -19.80
N PHE A 196 28.92 -6.64 -20.96
CA PHE A 196 28.26 -7.46 -21.98
C PHE A 196 29.21 -8.53 -22.52
N ASP A 197 30.45 -8.18 -22.86
CA ASP A 197 31.47 -9.14 -23.31
C ASP A 197 31.76 -10.22 -22.26
N MET A 198 31.98 -9.82 -21.00
CA MET A 198 32.19 -10.75 -19.89
C MET A 198 31.02 -11.71 -19.72
N TYR A 199 29.78 -11.22 -19.85
CA TYR A 199 28.60 -12.07 -19.75
C TYR A 199 28.53 -13.10 -20.88
N LEU A 200 28.79 -12.67 -22.13
CA LEU A 200 28.82 -13.57 -23.28
C LEU A 200 29.90 -14.64 -23.15
N ARG A 201 31.09 -14.26 -22.66
CA ARG A 201 32.24 -15.16 -22.46
C ARG A 201 32.06 -16.12 -21.29
N LEU A 202 31.60 -15.65 -20.13
CA LEU A 202 31.47 -16.45 -18.91
C LEU A 202 30.15 -17.24 -18.84
N GLY A 203 29.14 -16.79 -19.59
CA GLY A 203 27.86 -17.44 -19.77
C GLY A 203 26.93 -17.51 -18.56
N SER A 204 27.28 -16.85 -17.44
CA SER A 204 26.40 -16.74 -16.26
C SER A 204 26.63 -15.41 -15.54
N VAL A 205 25.59 -14.91 -14.87
CA VAL A 205 25.60 -13.60 -14.20
C VAL A 205 26.49 -13.59 -12.95
N LEU A 206 26.56 -14.68 -12.19
CA LEU A 206 27.34 -14.72 -10.94
C LEU A 206 28.87 -14.60 -11.17
N PRO A 207 29.48 -15.30 -12.15
CA PRO A 207 30.87 -15.07 -12.53
C PRO A 207 31.16 -13.61 -12.91
N VAL A 208 30.24 -12.97 -13.64
CA VAL A 208 30.38 -11.54 -13.99
C VAL A 208 30.39 -10.68 -12.72
N VAL A 209 29.52 -10.95 -11.74
CA VAL A 209 29.54 -10.23 -10.45
C VAL A 209 30.86 -10.42 -9.69
N GLU A 210 31.48 -11.61 -9.74
CA GLU A 210 32.78 -11.86 -9.13
C GLU A 210 33.89 -11.02 -9.79
N GLU A 211 33.92 -10.98 -11.12
CA GLU A 211 34.86 -10.15 -11.89
C GLU A 211 34.66 -8.65 -11.64
N LEU A 212 33.41 -8.16 -11.66
CA LEU A 212 33.11 -6.75 -11.38
C LEU A 212 33.55 -6.33 -9.98
N ARG A 213 33.46 -7.24 -9.00
CA ARG A 213 33.96 -7.01 -7.65
C ARG A 213 35.48 -6.95 -7.61
N ARG A 214 36.18 -7.80 -8.36
CA ARG A 214 37.66 -7.76 -8.48
C ARG A 214 38.14 -6.44 -9.07
N PHE A 215 37.42 -5.89 -10.05
CA PHE A 215 37.71 -4.57 -10.61
C PHE A 215 37.33 -3.41 -9.67
N GLY A 216 36.61 -3.66 -8.57
CA GLY A 216 36.12 -2.62 -7.67
C GLY A 216 35.06 -1.71 -8.30
N TRP A 217 34.35 -2.19 -9.32
CA TRP A 217 33.35 -1.39 -10.02
C TRP A 217 32.02 -1.33 -9.25
N HIS A 218 31.43 -0.14 -9.24
CA HIS A 218 30.17 0.16 -8.56
C HIS A 218 29.13 0.67 -9.57
N THR A 219 27.86 0.64 -9.20
CA THR A 219 26.80 1.25 -10.01
C THR A 219 27.00 2.77 -10.13
N LYS A 220 26.42 3.40 -11.16
CA LYS A 220 26.53 4.85 -11.39
C LYS A 220 26.18 5.68 -10.14
N GLU A 221 27.09 6.58 -9.81
CA GLU A 221 26.93 7.66 -8.84
C GLU A 221 26.41 8.90 -9.56
N TRP A 222 25.49 9.62 -8.93
CA TRP A 222 24.84 10.79 -9.55
C TRP A 222 24.27 11.74 -8.50
N VAL A 223 23.99 12.98 -8.90
CA VAL A 223 23.47 14.03 -8.03
C VAL A 223 22.09 14.45 -8.53
N THR A 224 21.12 14.59 -7.62
CA THR A 224 19.79 15.09 -7.96
C THR A 224 19.84 16.58 -8.30
N ARG A 225 18.82 17.11 -9.00
CA ARG A 225 18.68 18.55 -9.23
C ARG A 225 18.64 19.38 -7.94
N LYS A 226 18.26 18.77 -6.81
CA LYS A 226 18.23 19.40 -5.48
C LYS A 226 19.58 19.33 -4.75
N GLY A 227 20.62 18.78 -5.37
CA GLY A 227 21.98 18.67 -4.80
C GLY A 227 22.21 17.43 -3.94
N THR A 228 21.26 16.49 -3.86
CA THR A 228 21.43 15.25 -3.08
C THR A 228 22.32 14.26 -3.84
N VAL A 229 23.40 13.80 -3.20
CA VAL A 229 24.35 12.85 -3.79
C VAL A 229 23.88 11.41 -3.57
N HIS A 230 23.76 10.64 -4.65
CA HIS A 230 23.46 9.21 -4.62
C HIS A 230 24.71 8.41 -4.99
N LYS A 231 25.35 7.81 -3.99
CA LYS A 231 26.57 7.00 -4.16
C LYS A 231 26.31 5.71 -4.93
N GLY A 232 27.33 5.24 -5.64
CA GLY A 232 27.33 3.92 -6.25
C GLY A 232 27.37 2.80 -5.19
N HIS A 233 26.71 1.69 -5.46
CA HIS A 233 26.82 0.48 -4.63
C HIS A 233 27.45 -0.67 -5.44
N PRO A 234 28.02 -1.69 -4.76
CA PRO A 234 28.56 -2.86 -5.43
C PRO A 234 27.52 -3.57 -6.30
N TYR A 235 27.97 -4.22 -7.37
CA TYR A 235 27.10 -5.03 -8.21
C TYR A 235 26.64 -6.29 -7.49
N ASP A 236 25.36 -6.60 -7.66
CA ASP A 236 24.75 -7.87 -7.30
C ASP A 236 24.13 -8.52 -8.55
N LYS A 237 23.72 -9.79 -8.42
CA LYS A 237 23.08 -10.54 -9.50
C LYS A 237 21.91 -9.79 -10.15
N ASN A 238 21.07 -9.13 -9.35
CA ASN A 238 19.86 -8.48 -9.84
C ASN A 238 20.19 -7.20 -10.61
N ARG A 239 21.18 -6.43 -10.14
CA ARG A 239 21.66 -5.20 -10.79
C ARG A 239 22.31 -5.50 -12.14
N VAL A 240 23.15 -6.53 -12.21
CA VAL A 240 23.76 -6.97 -13.49
C VAL A 240 22.66 -7.49 -14.42
N HIS A 241 21.72 -8.28 -13.91
CA HIS A 241 20.60 -8.78 -14.72
C HIS A 241 19.70 -7.66 -15.25
N ALA A 242 19.39 -6.64 -14.43
CA ALA A 242 18.64 -5.47 -14.85
C ALA A 242 19.40 -4.65 -15.90
N LEU A 243 20.72 -4.51 -15.75
CA LEU A 243 21.59 -3.85 -16.72
C LEU A 243 21.55 -4.58 -18.07
N LEU A 244 21.76 -5.90 -18.07
CA LEU A 244 21.76 -6.70 -19.31
C LEU A 244 20.41 -6.70 -20.03
N LYS A 245 19.30 -6.48 -19.33
CA LYS A 245 17.94 -6.40 -19.90
C LYS A 245 17.53 -5.02 -20.38
N ASN A 246 18.28 -3.97 -20.06
CA ASN A 246 17.85 -2.61 -20.33
C ASN A 246 18.00 -2.26 -21.84
N PRO A 247 16.89 -1.99 -22.58
CA PRO A 247 16.95 -1.67 -24.01
C PRO A 247 17.55 -0.29 -24.31
N ILE A 248 17.76 0.55 -23.29
CA ILE A 248 18.41 1.86 -23.47
C ILE A 248 19.80 1.69 -24.11
N TYR A 249 20.52 0.62 -23.81
CA TYR A 249 21.85 0.38 -24.38
C TYR A 249 21.86 0.14 -25.90
N THR A 250 20.72 -0.19 -26.50
CA THR A 250 20.57 -0.35 -27.96
C THR A 250 19.99 0.89 -28.64
N GLY A 251 19.97 2.04 -27.98
CA GLY A 251 19.38 3.27 -28.53
C GLY A 251 17.85 3.30 -28.49
N LYS A 252 17.20 2.38 -27.76
CA LYS A 252 15.73 2.27 -27.71
C LYS A 252 15.20 2.60 -26.31
N MET A 253 14.00 3.12 -26.20
CA MET A 253 13.33 3.36 -24.92
C MET A 253 12.05 2.56 -24.80
N GLN A 254 11.86 1.94 -23.64
CA GLN A 254 10.64 1.21 -23.33
C GLN A 254 9.66 2.13 -22.59
N TYR A 255 8.44 2.21 -23.10
CA TYR A 255 7.33 2.85 -22.43
C TYR A 255 6.07 2.01 -22.61
N ASP A 256 5.41 1.69 -21.50
CA ASP A 256 4.17 0.90 -21.48
C ASP A 256 4.28 -0.43 -22.25
N GLY A 257 5.37 -1.16 -22.01
CA GLY A 257 5.67 -2.43 -22.69
C GLY A 257 6.16 -2.31 -24.13
N VAL A 258 5.97 -1.17 -24.80
CA VAL A 258 6.37 -0.92 -26.19
C VAL A 258 7.76 -0.29 -26.27
N LEU A 259 8.54 -0.71 -27.28
CA LEU A 259 9.87 -0.16 -27.57
C LEU A 259 9.74 0.96 -28.63
N TYR A 260 10.34 2.11 -28.35
CA TYR A 260 10.44 3.26 -29.23
C TYR A 260 11.91 3.54 -29.55
N GLU A 261 12.20 4.08 -30.74
CA GLU A 261 13.54 4.58 -31.07
C GLU A 261 13.86 5.79 -30.19
N GLY A 262 15.00 5.77 -29.52
CA GLY A 262 15.49 6.84 -28.67
C GLY A 262 16.29 7.88 -29.47
N GLU A 263 16.35 9.12 -28.97
CA GLU A 263 17.20 10.18 -29.52
C GLU A 263 18.69 10.02 -29.14
N HIS A 264 19.01 9.05 -28.28
CA HIS A 264 20.36 8.79 -27.80
C HIS A 264 21.05 7.68 -28.60
N GLU A 265 22.37 7.78 -28.71
CA GLU A 265 23.18 6.80 -29.43
C GLU A 265 23.29 5.48 -28.66
N ALA A 266 23.32 4.36 -29.40
CA ALA A 266 23.46 3.04 -28.83
C ALA A 266 24.91 2.78 -28.35
N ILE A 267 25.08 2.27 -27.13
CA ILE A 267 26.39 1.82 -26.63
C ILE A 267 26.71 0.40 -27.12
N ILE A 268 25.68 -0.43 -27.26
CA ILE A 268 25.75 -1.84 -27.64
C ILE A 268 24.96 -2.05 -28.93
N THR A 269 25.51 -2.83 -29.87
CA THR A 269 24.79 -3.16 -31.11
C THR A 269 23.60 -4.09 -30.83
N GLU A 270 22.60 -4.05 -31.70
CA GLU A 270 21.40 -4.87 -31.53
C GLU A 270 21.72 -6.37 -31.54
N GLU A 271 22.77 -6.79 -32.26
CA GLU A 271 23.25 -8.17 -32.32
C GLU A 271 23.80 -8.65 -30.98
N ILE A 272 24.70 -7.88 -30.36
CA ILE A 272 25.29 -8.23 -29.05
C ILE A 272 24.19 -8.29 -27.99
N PHE A 273 23.27 -7.33 -28.01
CA PHE A 273 22.15 -7.31 -27.08
C PHE A 273 21.24 -8.54 -27.27
N LYS A 274 20.88 -8.89 -28.51
CA LYS A 274 20.10 -10.10 -28.82
C LYS A 274 20.82 -11.38 -28.38
N GLN A 275 22.13 -11.48 -28.57
CA GLN A 275 22.92 -12.62 -28.10
C GLN A 275 22.84 -12.74 -26.57
N ALA A 276 23.03 -11.63 -25.84
CA ALA A 276 22.91 -11.63 -24.39
C ALA A 276 21.49 -12.02 -23.92
N GLN A 277 20.44 -11.52 -24.59
CA GLN A 277 19.06 -11.92 -24.29
C GLN A 277 18.80 -13.41 -24.54
N ARG A 278 19.31 -13.98 -25.64
CA ARG A 278 19.19 -15.42 -25.92
C ARG A 278 19.87 -16.25 -24.85
N GLN A 279 21.06 -15.85 -24.42
CA GLN A 279 21.79 -16.55 -23.36
C GLN A 279 21.11 -16.41 -21.99
N LEU A 280 20.56 -15.23 -21.67
CA LEU A 280 19.70 -15.05 -20.49
C LEU A 280 18.46 -15.95 -20.53
N ALA A 281 17.82 -16.08 -21.70
CA ALA A 281 16.68 -16.95 -21.89
C ALA A 281 17.05 -18.44 -21.81
N ALA A 282 18.20 -18.85 -22.33
CA ALA A 282 18.72 -20.22 -22.21
C ALA A 282 19.09 -20.58 -20.76
N ASN A 283 19.65 -19.61 -20.03
CA ASN A 283 19.98 -19.74 -18.60
C ASN A 283 18.75 -19.66 -17.68
N ARG A 284 17.57 -19.35 -18.24
CA ARG A 284 16.31 -19.42 -17.52
C ARG A 284 16.01 -20.90 -17.35
N ASN A 285 16.25 -21.43 -16.15
CA ASN A 285 15.65 -22.69 -15.74
C ASN A 285 14.16 -22.59 -16.06
N VAL A 286 13.66 -23.53 -16.88
CA VAL A 286 12.24 -23.60 -17.26
C VAL A 286 11.43 -23.42 -15.97
N PRO A 287 10.63 -22.35 -15.85
CA PRO A 287 9.72 -22.25 -14.74
C PRO A 287 8.75 -23.41 -14.94
N THR A 288 8.88 -24.48 -14.17
CA THR A 288 7.69 -25.23 -13.81
C THR A 288 6.76 -24.20 -13.19
N CYS A 289 5.58 -24.02 -13.79
CA CYS A 289 4.44 -23.27 -13.28
C CYS A 289 4.62 -22.94 -11.79
N ALA A 290 4.74 -21.65 -11.49
CA ALA A 290 4.77 -21.17 -10.13
C ALA A 290 3.39 -21.43 -9.54
N LYS A 291 3.17 -22.65 -9.04
CA LYS A 291 2.12 -22.91 -8.08
C LYS A 291 2.43 -22.04 -6.84
N PRO A 292 1.42 -21.44 -6.20
CA PRO A 292 1.58 -20.91 -4.86
C PRO A 292 2.25 -21.98 -3.99
N ASN A 293 3.15 -21.54 -3.12
CA ASN A 293 4.07 -22.42 -2.41
C ASN A 293 3.33 -23.30 -1.39
N LYS A 294 2.73 -24.41 -1.84
CA LYS A 294 2.01 -25.45 -1.05
C LYS A 294 2.84 -26.04 0.10
N HIS A 295 4.14 -25.73 0.17
CA HIS A 295 5.06 -26.27 1.16
C HIS A 295 5.97 -25.22 1.80
N GLY A 296 5.44 -24.02 2.02
CA GLY A 296 5.81 -23.23 3.20
C GLY A 296 7.31 -23.05 3.41
N GLY A 297 7.85 -21.99 2.81
CA GLY A 297 9.02 -21.33 3.41
C GLY A 297 8.57 -20.59 4.66
N ILE A 298 7.96 -21.27 5.64
CA ILE A 298 7.36 -20.69 6.86
C ILE A 298 8.40 -19.84 7.59
N LEU A 299 9.66 -20.28 7.54
CA LEU A 299 10.79 -19.62 8.19
C LEU A 299 11.59 -18.69 7.25
N LYS A 300 11.06 -18.38 6.05
CA LYS A 300 11.69 -17.46 5.08
C LYS A 300 11.82 -16.07 5.70
N GLY A 301 13.03 -15.56 5.77
CA GLY A 301 13.31 -14.25 6.38
C GLY A 301 13.43 -14.26 7.91
N ILE A 302 12.90 -15.27 8.59
CA ILE A 302 13.07 -15.51 10.04
C ILE A 302 14.43 -16.19 10.30
N ILE A 303 14.74 -17.28 9.58
CA ILE A 303 16.06 -17.90 9.66
C ILE A 303 17.09 -16.94 9.06
N ARG A 304 18.11 -16.63 9.86
CA ARG A 304 19.25 -15.82 9.43
C ARG A 304 20.50 -16.68 9.32
N CYS A 305 21.30 -16.42 8.29
CA CYS A 305 22.57 -17.09 8.10
C CYS A 305 23.54 -16.72 9.22
N LYS A 306 24.10 -17.71 9.94
CA LYS A 306 25.05 -17.49 11.04
C LYS A 306 26.28 -16.68 10.62
N THR A 307 26.73 -16.85 9.37
CA THR A 307 27.96 -16.21 8.89
C THR A 307 27.78 -14.76 8.47
N CYS A 308 26.61 -14.38 7.91
CA CYS A 308 26.43 -13.03 7.35
C CYS A 308 25.16 -12.29 7.83
N GLY A 309 24.41 -12.88 8.75
CA GLY A 309 23.19 -12.29 9.35
C GLY A 309 22.01 -12.10 8.39
N CYS A 310 22.16 -12.41 7.10
CA CYS A 310 21.12 -12.20 6.10
C CYS A 310 20.02 -13.26 6.22
N GLY A 311 18.77 -12.86 6.01
CA GLY A 311 17.64 -13.78 5.94
C GLY A 311 17.85 -14.87 4.89
N MET A 312 17.38 -16.07 5.17
CA MET A 312 17.47 -17.23 4.27
C MET A 312 16.14 -17.44 3.53
N SER A 313 16.21 -17.96 2.30
CA SER A 313 15.05 -18.27 1.47
C SER A 313 14.90 -19.77 1.27
N HIS A 314 13.66 -20.25 1.26
CA HIS A 314 13.33 -21.63 0.94
C HIS A 314 13.62 -21.92 -0.55
N SER A 315 14.22 -23.08 -0.82
CA SER A 315 14.57 -23.58 -2.14
C SER A 315 14.55 -25.11 -2.14
N TYR A 316 14.67 -25.75 -3.31
CA TYR A 316 14.66 -27.20 -3.43
C TYR A 316 15.54 -27.68 -4.59
N SER A 317 16.02 -28.92 -4.47
CA SER A 317 16.69 -29.67 -5.54
C SER A 317 15.86 -30.90 -5.88
N LYS A 318 15.91 -31.34 -7.15
CA LYS A 318 15.20 -32.53 -7.64
C LYS A 318 16.24 -33.58 -8.06
N LYS A 319 16.10 -34.81 -7.58
CA LYS A 319 16.88 -35.96 -8.08
C LYS A 319 16.24 -36.54 -9.35
N ALA A 320 17.03 -37.32 -10.09
CA ALA A 320 16.58 -37.98 -11.32
C ALA A 320 15.38 -38.94 -11.10
N ASP A 321 15.25 -39.48 -9.88
CA ASP A 321 14.14 -40.32 -9.42
C ASP A 321 12.83 -39.55 -9.14
N GLY A 322 12.83 -38.22 -9.32
CA GLY A 322 11.68 -37.36 -9.06
C GLY A 322 11.56 -36.82 -7.64
N ARG A 323 12.35 -37.31 -6.67
CA ARG A 323 12.31 -36.87 -5.28
C ARG A 323 12.85 -35.44 -5.14
N ARG A 324 12.19 -34.63 -4.31
CA ARG A 324 12.57 -33.23 -4.05
C ARG A 324 13.16 -33.09 -2.65
N TYR A 325 14.40 -32.60 -2.55
CA TYR A 325 15.04 -32.24 -1.28
C TYR A 325 14.90 -30.74 -1.08
N ARG A 326 14.29 -30.33 0.02
CA ARG A 326 14.02 -28.93 0.35
C ARG A 326 15.07 -28.39 1.30
N TYR A 327 15.44 -27.13 1.14
CA TYR A 327 16.48 -26.49 1.95
C TYR A 327 16.29 -24.97 2.04
N TYR A 328 16.81 -24.35 3.10
CA TYR A 328 16.98 -22.91 3.22
C TYR A 328 18.38 -22.51 2.72
N ILE A 329 18.43 -21.52 1.83
CA ILE A 329 19.67 -20.94 1.29
C ILE A 329 19.86 -19.50 1.73
N CYS A 330 21.12 -19.11 1.97
CA CYS A 330 21.44 -17.74 2.32
C CYS A 330 21.17 -16.79 1.14
N ASN A 331 20.39 -15.72 1.38
CA ASN A 331 20.11 -14.73 0.33
C ASN A 331 21.37 -14.01 -0.13
N ASN A 332 22.33 -13.77 0.76
CA ASN A 332 23.60 -13.15 0.40
C ASN A 332 24.43 -14.09 -0.49
N ALA A 333 24.57 -15.36 -0.12
CA ALA A 333 25.26 -16.36 -0.94
C ALA A 333 24.61 -16.53 -2.31
N THR A 334 23.27 -16.48 -2.38
CA THR A 334 22.52 -16.56 -3.64
C THR A 334 22.74 -15.34 -4.54
N LYS A 335 22.90 -14.14 -3.95
CA LYS A 335 23.11 -12.88 -4.69
C LYS A 335 24.56 -12.63 -5.07
N THR A 336 25.51 -13.09 -4.26
CA THR A 336 26.93 -12.73 -4.36
C THR A 336 27.88 -13.91 -4.55
N GLY A 337 27.37 -15.16 -4.49
CA GLY A 337 28.13 -16.40 -4.64
C GLY A 337 28.46 -17.09 -3.30
N TRP A 338 28.47 -18.43 -3.29
CA TRP A 338 28.72 -19.26 -2.10
C TRP A 338 30.13 -19.14 -1.50
N LYS A 339 31.13 -18.70 -2.27
CA LYS A 339 32.47 -18.40 -1.75
C LYS A 339 32.45 -17.23 -0.74
N ASN A 340 31.53 -16.28 -0.91
CA ASN A 340 31.45 -15.06 -0.09
C ASN A 340 30.59 -15.24 1.17
N CYS A 341 29.83 -16.35 1.24
CA CYS A 341 29.12 -16.76 2.42
C CYS A 341 29.05 -18.31 2.39
N PRO A 342 30.08 -19.00 2.91
CA PRO A 342 30.24 -20.44 2.78
C PRO A 342 29.34 -21.25 3.74
N HIS A 343 28.32 -20.62 4.32
CA HIS A 343 27.40 -21.32 5.21
C HIS A 343 26.62 -22.37 4.43
N PRO A 344 26.53 -23.63 4.90
CA PRO A 344 25.80 -24.67 4.20
C PRO A 344 24.31 -24.36 4.10
N SER A 345 23.67 -24.87 3.05
CA SER A 345 22.21 -24.89 2.94
C SER A 345 21.63 -25.76 4.06
N LEU A 346 20.56 -25.30 4.70
CA LEU A 346 19.95 -26.00 5.83
C LEU A 346 18.80 -26.88 5.34
N PRO A 347 18.76 -28.20 5.63
CA PRO A 347 17.67 -29.07 5.21
C PRO A 347 16.32 -28.62 5.79
N ALA A 348 15.32 -28.40 4.93
CA ALA A 348 14.03 -27.89 5.39
C ALA A 348 13.17 -28.98 6.05
N ALA A 349 13.35 -30.25 5.68
CA ALA A 349 12.58 -31.38 6.23
C ALA A 349 12.97 -31.71 7.68
N GLU A 350 14.24 -31.50 8.04
CA GLU A 350 14.69 -31.67 9.42
C GLU A 350 14.11 -30.55 10.28
N MET A 351 14.08 -29.31 9.78
CA MET A 351 13.59 -28.14 10.52
C MET A 351 12.07 -28.11 10.77
N THR A 352 11.29 -28.97 10.12
CA THR A 352 9.83 -29.12 10.36
C THR A 352 9.48 -30.25 11.33
N ASN A 353 10.43 -31.12 11.69
CA ASN A 353 10.22 -32.16 12.70
C ASN A 353 10.70 -31.66 14.07
N GLU A 354 9.91 -31.94 15.13
CA GLU A 354 10.09 -31.55 16.54
C GLU A 354 11.53 -31.68 17.09
N THR A 355 12.36 -32.54 16.49
CA THR A 355 13.70 -32.88 16.96
C THR A 355 14.81 -31.91 16.52
N THR A 356 14.60 -31.09 15.49
CA THR A 356 15.69 -30.25 14.94
C THR A 356 15.74 -28.84 15.52
N PHE A 357 14.69 -28.40 16.22
CA PHE A 357 14.81 -27.21 17.07
C PHE A 357 15.82 -27.42 18.23
N ALA A 358 16.10 -28.67 18.61
CA ALA A 358 17.16 -29.00 19.56
C ALA A 358 18.59 -28.93 18.97
N GLY A 359 18.74 -28.90 17.64
CA GLY A 359 20.06 -28.92 16.97
C GLY A 359 20.61 -27.54 16.58
N ALA A 360 19.79 -26.48 16.67
CA ALA A 360 20.18 -25.13 16.32
C ALA A 360 20.86 -24.37 17.48
N GLY A 361 21.98 -24.91 17.98
CA GLY A 361 23.05 -24.18 18.66
C GLY A 361 22.67 -22.99 19.56
N TRP A 362 21.87 -23.25 20.59
CA TRP A 362 21.77 -22.37 21.75
C TRP A 362 22.81 -22.84 22.78
N ASP A 363 23.87 -22.05 22.97
CA ASP A 363 24.84 -22.21 24.06
C ASP A 363 24.91 -20.86 24.79
N PHE A 364 24.52 -20.89 26.05
CA PHE A 364 24.35 -19.75 26.95
C PHE A 364 25.37 -19.92 28.08
N ASP A 365 26.29 -18.95 28.16
CA ASP A 365 27.27 -18.75 29.23
C ASP A 365 28.58 -19.58 29.16
N LYS A 366 29.68 -18.88 28.81
CA LYS A 366 30.96 -19.10 29.48
C LYS A 366 31.21 -17.93 30.41
N SER A 367 31.30 -18.28 31.68
CA SER A 367 31.47 -17.45 32.85
C SER A 367 32.87 -16.84 32.95
N ASP A 368 33.22 -15.88 32.08
CA ASP A 368 34.45 -15.10 32.26
C ASP A 368 34.31 -13.58 32.02
N GLY A 369 33.08 -13.06 32.09
CA GLY A 369 32.86 -11.76 32.73
C GLY A 369 33.48 -10.53 32.06
N THR A 370 33.36 -10.38 30.73
CA THR A 370 33.65 -9.09 30.09
C THR A 370 32.69 -8.71 28.95
N ALA A 371 31.98 -7.60 29.19
CA ALA A 371 31.46 -6.57 28.28
C ALA A 371 30.14 -6.80 27.47
N ASP A 372 29.09 -6.12 27.95
CA ASP A 372 28.05 -5.32 27.27
C ASP A 372 27.74 -5.57 25.78
N TRP A 373 26.51 -6.01 25.48
CA TRP A 373 25.94 -5.94 24.13
C TRP A 373 24.47 -5.52 24.14
N PHE A 374 24.23 -4.32 23.62
CA PHE A 374 22.92 -3.83 23.19
C PHE A 374 22.76 -4.10 21.68
N MET A 375 21.58 -4.56 21.25
CA MET A 375 21.10 -4.35 19.87
C MET A 375 19.86 -3.47 19.92
N ASN A 376 19.94 -2.29 19.31
CA ASN A 376 18.86 -1.30 19.22
C ASN A 376 18.23 -0.87 20.57
N GLY A 377 18.97 -0.94 21.68
CA GLY A 377 18.57 -0.27 22.93
C GLY A 377 17.53 -0.96 23.81
N TYR A 378 17.19 -2.25 23.61
CA TYR A 378 16.21 -2.96 24.44
C TYR A 378 16.82 -4.13 25.25
N PRO A 379 16.43 -4.33 26.53
CA PRO A 379 16.84 -5.49 27.32
C PRO A 379 16.06 -6.77 26.94
N GLN A 380 16.73 -7.92 26.95
CA GLN A 380 16.15 -9.23 26.60
C GLN A 380 15.61 -9.96 27.85
N LEU A 381 14.44 -10.60 27.72
CA LEU A 381 13.95 -11.63 28.65
C LEU A 381 14.52 -13.00 28.26
N THR A 382 14.90 -13.81 29.26
CA THR A 382 15.26 -15.23 29.07
C THR A 382 14.26 -16.11 29.82
N TRP A 383 13.90 -17.23 29.19
CA TRP A 383 12.95 -18.21 29.73
C TRP A 383 13.63 -19.57 29.98
N GLN A 384 13.24 -20.19 31.09
CA GLN A 384 13.58 -21.57 31.48
C GLN A 384 12.41 -22.51 31.15
N PRO A 385 12.68 -23.77 30.79
CA PRO A 385 11.66 -24.70 30.32
C PRO A 385 10.67 -25.08 31.45
N PRO A 386 9.35 -25.00 31.25
CA PRO A 386 8.36 -25.59 32.12
C PRO A 386 8.18 -27.05 31.76
N ALA A 387 7.73 -27.81 32.75
CA ALA A 387 7.54 -29.25 32.69
C ALA A 387 6.29 -29.70 31.91
N GLU A 388 5.66 -28.85 31.10
CA GLU A 388 4.51 -29.20 30.28
C GLU A 388 4.69 -28.77 28.82
N LYS A 389 4.32 -29.69 27.92
CA LYS A 389 4.42 -29.52 26.46
C LYS A 389 3.30 -28.59 25.99
N VAL A 390 3.67 -27.57 25.21
CA VAL A 390 2.75 -26.73 24.44
C VAL A 390 2.74 -27.26 23.01
N ASP A 391 1.56 -27.35 22.40
CA ASP A 391 1.38 -27.81 21.02
C ASP A 391 1.88 -26.76 20.01
N PHE A 392 2.34 -27.22 18.85
CA PHE A 392 2.93 -26.39 17.79
C PHE A 392 1.94 -25.36 17.26
N ASP A 393 0.66 -25.70 17.17
CA ASP A 393 -0.40 -24.79 16.72
C ASP A 393 -0.68 -23.67 17.73
N GLU A 394 -0.57 -23.97 19.03
CA GLU A 394 -0.71 -22.98 20.10
C GLU A 394 0.43 -21.95 20.05
N LEU A 395 1.65 -22.42 19.79
CA LEU A 395 2.84 -21.58 19.68
C LEU A 395 2.83 -20.73 18.40
N LEU A 396 2.32 -21.27 17.29
CA LEU A 396 2.12 -20.54 16.04
C LEU A 396 1.08 -19.42 16.20
N THR A 397 -0.04 -19.73 16.87
CA THR A 397 -1.12 -18.77 17.17
C THR A 397 -0.63 -17.61 18.02
N LEU A 398 0.16 -17.88 19.06
CA LEU A 398 0.75 -16.85 19.93
C LEU A 398 1.76 -15.95 19.18
N THR A 399 2.52 -16.52 18.25
CA THR A 399 3.52 -15.79 17.45
C THR A 399 2.86 -14.87 16.43
N GLU A 400 1.76 -15.34 15.81
CA GLU A 400 0.96 -14.55 14.87
C GLU A 400 0.20 -13.43 15.57
N TYR A 401 -0.31 -13.67 16.78
CA TYR A 401 -0.93 -12.66 17.62
C TYR A 401 0.06 -11.52 17.98
N TRP A 402 1.30 -11.87 18.33
CA TRP A 402 2.36 -10.91 18.66
C TRP A 402 2.82 -10.06 17.46
N LEU A 403 2.80 -10.63 16.25
CA LEU A 403 3.09 -9.92 15.00
C LEU A 403 1.97 -8.97 14.59
N PHE A 404 0.73 -9.28 14.95
CA PHE A 404 -0.47 -8.49 14.62
C PHE A 404 -0.67 -7.29 15.56
N THR A 405 -0.32 -7.41 16.85
CA THR A 405 -0.53 -6.33 17.86
C THR A 405 0.48 -5.18 17.80
N GLY A 406 1.26 -5.06 16.72
CA GLY A 406 2.01 -3.85 16.32
C GLY A 406 2.52 -2.97 17.46
N CYS A 407 3.65 -3.32 18.08
CA CYS A 407 4.33 -2.40 18.98
C CYS A 407 4.91 -1.23 18.14
N THR A 408 4.19 -0.10 18.11
CA THR A 408 4.67 1.16 17.52
C THR A 408 5.45 1.96 18.55
N SER A 409 6.38 2.80 18.08
CA SER A 409 7.51 3.38 18.82
C SER A 409 7.18 4.32 19.98
N ASP A 410 5.90 4.64 20.23
CA ASP A 410 5.57 5.89 20.94
C ASP A 410 4.88 5.71 22.29
N GLN A 411 4.69 4.48 22.80
CA GLN A 411 4.26 4.25 24.19
C GLN A 411 5.08 3.15 24.90
N PRO A 412 5.81 3.45 25.98
CA PRO A 412 6.53 2.43 26.74
C PRO A 412 5.54 1.60 27.59
N CYS A 413 5.51 0.29 27.36
CA CYS A 413 4.83 -0.65 28.25
C CYS A 413 5.50 -0.58 29.63
N THR A 414 4.83 0.03 30.60
CA THR A 414 5.30 0.07 31.99
C THR A 414 4.90 -1.23 32.68
N SER A 415 5.90 -1.99 33.11
CA SER A 415 5.74 -3.16 33.96
C SER A 415 5.35 -2.71 35.36
N ALA A 416 4.11 -3.00 35.77
CA ALA A 416 3.71 -2.92 37.16
C ALA A 416 2.87 -4.16 37.54
N ASP A 417 3.42 -4.89 38.52
CA ASP A 417 2.77 -5.80 39.47
C ASP A 417 2.22 -7.17 39.03
N TRP A 418 3.08 -8.12 38.64
CA TRP A 418 2.69 -9.55 38.69
C TRP A 418 3.86 -10.50 39.00
N TYR A 419 4.62 -10.17 40.05
CA TYR A 419 5.61 -11.06 40.65
C TYR A 419 5.09 -11.59 41.98
N THR A 420 4.38 -12.73 41.93
CA THR A 420 4.36 -13.69 43.02
C THR A 420 4.35 -15.09 42.41
N ASP A 421 5.45 -15.81 42.61
CA ASP A 421 5.69 -17.23 42.29
C ASP A 421 5.99 -17.65 40.83
N GLY A 422 6.38 -16.72 39.96
CA GLY A 422 7.16 -17.06 38.76
C GLY A 422 6.45 -17.97 37.74
N LYS A 423 5.12 -17.92 37.67
CA LYS A 423 4.32 -18.60 36.65
C LYS A 423 3.39 -17.59 35.98
N ILE A 424 3.40 -17.55 34.65
CA ILE A 424 2.31 -16.95 33.86
C ILE A 424 1.44 -18.11 33.40
N ASN A 425 0.17 -18.13 33.80
CA ASN A 425 -0.80 -19.10 33.30
C ASN A 425 -1.29 -18.65 31.90
N LEU A 426 -1.36 -19.58 30.94
CA LEU A 426 -1.88 -19.34 29.58
C LEU A 426 -3.31 -18.74 29.60
N LEU A 427 -4.12 -19.10 30.60
CA LEU A 427 -5.46 -18.55 30.80
C LEU A 427 -5.43 -17.06 31.16
N ASP A 428 -4.45 -16.63 31.95
CA ASP A 428 -4.28 -15.24 32.40
C ASP A 428 -3.69 -14.37 31.28
N PHE A 429 -2.82 -14.94 30.44
CA PHE A 429 -2.28 -14.26 29.25
C PHE A 429 -3.35 -14.06 28.17
N ARG A 430 -4.25 -15.04 28.00
CA ARG A 430 -5.44 -14.94 27.14
C ARG A 430 -6.46 -13.92 27.66
N GLN A 431 -6.69 -13.87 28.96
CA GLN A 431 -7.54 -12.86 29.60
C GLN A 431 -6.95 -11.44 29.44
N LEU A 432 -5.63 -11.28 29.51
CA LEU A 432 -4.95 -10.00 29.26
C LEU A 432 -5.16 -9.51 27.82
N ALA A 433 -4.98 -10.42 26.84
CA ALA A 433 -5.23 -10.17 25.43
C ALA A 433 -6.69 -9.76 25.14
N LEU A 434 -7.65 -10.43 25.79
CA LEU A 434 -9.08 -10.11 25.70
C LEU A 434 -9.44 -8.79 26.41
N SER A 435 -8.79 -8.46 27.53
CA SER A 435 -9.07 -7.23 28.30
C SER A 435 -8.66 -5.94 27.58
N TRP A 436 -7.78 -6.03 26.57
CA TRP A 436 -7.32 -4.90 25.77
C TRP A 436 -8.19 -4.66 24.52
N MET A 437 -9.03 -5.62 24.17
CA MET A 437 -10.00 -5.55 23.09
C MET A 437 -11.38 -5.38 23.74
N GLY A 438 -11.86 -4.13 23.88
CA GLY A 438 -13.23 -3.87 24.35
C GLY A 438 -14.25 -4.77 23.63
N GLU A 439 -15.32 -5.16 24.33
CA GLU A 439 -16.21 -6.33 24.07
C GLU A 439 -16.78 -6.54 22.65
N ASP A 440 -16.46 -5.72 21.65
CA ASP A 440 -17.10 -5.71 20.32
C ASP A 440 -16.18 -6.16 19.15
N MET A 441 -15.16 -7.00 19.39
CA MET A 441 -14.39 -7.60 18.28
C MET A 441 -14.14 -9.11 18.47
N ILE A 442 -14.87 -9.91 17.70
CA ILE A 442 -14.67 -11.36 17.57
C ILE A 442 -13.43 -11.59 16.68
N PHE A 443 -12.35 -12.13 17.25
CA PHE A 443 -11.15 -12.52 16.52
C PHE A 443 -11.30 -13.99 16.04
N GLN A 444 -11.32 -14.22 14.73
CA GLN A 444 -11.38 -15.57 14.13
C GLN A 444 -9.95 -16.16 14.05
N PRO A 445 -9.65 -17.26 14.78
CA PRO A 445 -8.37 -17.95 14.66
C PRO A 445 -8.23 -18.63 13.29
N ARG A 446 -6.98 -18.90 12.89
CA ARG A 446 -6.56 -19.45 11.60
C ARG A 446 -6.87 -20.94 11.43
N SER A 447 -8.06 -21.36 11.84
CA SER A 447 -8.63 -22.71 11.63
C SER A 447 -9.86 -22.68 10.73
N VAL A 448 -10.10 -21.57 10.03
CA VAL A 448 -11.21 -21.43 9.09
C VAL A 448 -10.68 -20.82 7.80
N MET A 449 -10.73 -21.55 6.70
CA MET A 449 -10.61 -20.93 5.38
C MET A 449 -11.97 -20.31 5.08
N THR A 450 -12.03 -18.99 4.97
CA THR A 450 -13.28 -18.25 4.77
C THR A 450 -13.24 -17.37 3.53
N ASP A 451 -14.40 -17.22 2.90
CA ASP A 451 -14.68 -16.11 1.99
C ASP A 451 -16.04 -15.53 2.35
N ASP A 452 -16.01 -14.31 2.89
CA ASP A 452 -17.18 -13.49 3.22
C ASP A 452 -17.35 -12.33 2.23
N PHE A 453 -16.55 -12.29 1.15
CA PHE A 453 -16.59 -11.28 0.08
C PHE A 453 -16.34 -9.83 0.53
N GLU A 454 -15.90 -9.60 1.77
CA GLU A 454 -15.67 -8.27 2.33
C GLU A 454 -14.51 -7.50 1.69
N THR A 455 -13.69 -8.16 0.87
CA THR A 455 -12.68 -7.50 0.03
C THR A 455 -13.30 -6.70 -1.12
N GLY A 456 -14.59 -6.89 -1.40
CA GLY A 456 -15.31 -6.24 -2.49
C GLY A 456 -14.94 -6.82 -3.86
N ASP A 457 -14.28 -7.98 -3.90
CA ASP A 457 -13.86 -8.72 -5.08
C ASP A 457 -13.70 -10.22 -4.79
N PHE A 458 -13.46 -11.04 -5.82
CA PHE A 458 -13.24 -12.48 -5.69
C PHE A 458 -11.75 -12.83 -5.49
N THR A 459 -11.02 -12.07 -4.64
CA THR A 459 -9.58 -12.30 -4.41
C THR A 459 -9.24 -13.01 -3.10
N ALA A 460 -10.22 -13.18 -2.20
CA ALA A 460 -10.01 -13.83 -0.91
C ALA A 460 -9.72 -15.34 -1.03
N LEU A 461 -10.38 -16.03 -1.97
CA LEU A 461 -10.00 -17.36 -2.46
C LEU A 461 -9.51 -17.32 -3.91
N ASP A 462 -8.85 -18.41 -4.36
CA ASP A 462 -8.38 -18.59 -5.75
C ASP A 462 -9.57 -18.98 -6.66
N TRP A 463 -10.57 -18.10 -6.73
CA TRP A 463 -11.74 -18.27 -7.61
C TRP A 463 -11.30 -18.34 -9.06
N ASP A 464 -11.91 -19.23 -9.83
CA ASP A 464 -11.56 -19.36 -11.25
C ASP A 464 -12.19 -18.21 -12.05
N ASP A 465 -11.37 -17.19 -12.35
CA ASP A 465 -11.74 -16.02 -13.15
C ASP A 465 -12.31 -16.36 -14.54
N TYR A 466 -12.03 -17.55 -15.08
CA TYR A 466 -12.54 -17.96 -16.40
C TYR A 466 -13.94 -18.57 -16.32
N TYR A 467 -14.31 -19.16 -15.18
CA TYR A 467 -15.59 -19.84 -14.98
C TYR A 467 -16.53 -19.15 -13.98
N THR A 468 -16.06 -18.14 -13.26
CA THR A 468 -16.86 -17.35 -12.31
C THR A 468 -17.48 -16.14 -13.01
N ASP A 469 -18.79 -16.15 -13.20
CA ASP A 469 -19.54 -15.03 -13.79
C ASP A 469 -20.49 -14.33 -12.80
N TRP A 470 -20.43 -14.73 -11.53
CA TRP A 470 -21.07 -14.05 -10.41
C TRP A 470 -20.43 -12.68 -10.14
N ILE A 471 -21.17 -11.80 -9.48
CA ILE A 471 -20.76 -10.42 -9.18
C ILE A 471 -20.84 -10.15 -7.68
N ILE A 472 -20.07 -9.17 -7.21
CA ILE A 472 -20.19 -8.67 -5.83
C ILE A 472 -21.42 -7.76 -5.73
N ASP A 473 -22.26 -8.00 -4.72
CA ASP A 473 -23.45 -7.21 -4.41
C ASP A 473 -23.28 -6.56 -3.03
N ASP A 474 -23.61 -5.27 -2.94
CA ASP A 474 -23.57 -4.47 -1.71
C ASP A 474 -24.97 -4.16 -1.17
N SER A 475 -26.02 -4.65 -1.85
CA SER A 475 -27.41 -4.35 -1.53
C SER A 475 -28.11 -5.46 -0.76
N THR A 476 -27.77 -6.72 -1.05
CA THR A 476 -28.34 -7.91 -0.38
C THR A 476 -27.22 -8.71 0.24
N VAL A 477 -26.95 -8.45 1.52
CA VAL A 477 -25.81 -9.00 2.26
C VAL A 477 -26.33 -9.77 3.49
N PHE A 478 -25.68 -10.86 3.89
CA PHE A 478 -26.03 -11.56 5.12
C PHE A 478 -25.35 -10.91 6.33
N GLU A 479 -24.04 -10.69 6.23
CA GLU A 479 -23.21 -10.06 7.26
C GLU A 479 -22.12 -9.23 6.58
N GLY A 480 -21.77 -8.06 7.14
CA GLY A 480 -20.79 -7.17 6.52
C GLY A 480 -21.38 -6.22 5.46
N ASN A 481 -20.58 -5.88 4.45
CA ASN A 481 -20.90 -4.92 3.40
C ASN A 481 -21.10 -5.56 2.02
N PHE A 482 -20.66 -6.80 1.79
CA PHE A 482 -20.66 -7.43 0.48
C PHE A 482 -21.11 -8.89 0.52
N SER A 483 -21.72 -9.38 -0.56
CA SER A 483 -22.00 -10.80 -0.80
C SER A 483 -21.78 -11.15 -2.27
N ALA A 484 -21.71 -12.44 -2.60
CA ALA A 484 -21.68 -12.88 -3.99
C ALA A 484 -23.09 -13.09 -4.53
N ARG A 485 -23.39 -12.53 -5.70
CA ARG A 485 -24.68 -12.64 -6.39
C ARG A 485 -24.49 -13.25 -7.77
N SER A 486 -25.38 -14.17 -8.15
CA SER A 486 -25.45 -14.68 -9.51
C SER A 486 -25.66 -13.53 -10.50
N LYS A 487 -25.09 -13.65 -11.70
CA LYS A 487 -25.38 -12.67 -12.74
C LYS A 487 -26.87 -12.67 -13.09
N VAL A 488 -27.35 -11.55 -13.60
CA VAL A 488 -28.67 -11.52 -14.25
C VAL A 488 -28.58 -12.38 -15.50
N ILE A 489 -29.24 -13.54 -15.45
CA ILE A 489 -29.34 -14.50 -16.54
C ILE A 489 -30.71 -14.41 -17.20
N THR A 490 -30.81 -14.89 -18.45
CA THR A 490 -32.06 -15.00 -19.21
C THR A 490 -32.37 -16.46 -19.54
N ASN A 491 -33.54 -16.74 -20.10
CA ASN A 491 -34.04 -18.10 -20.36
C ASN A 491 -32.97 -19.06 -20.89
N ASN A 492 -32.86 -20.22 -20.24
CA ASN A 492 -31.93 -21.29 -20.61
C ASN A 492 -30.45 -20.88 -20.54
N GLN A 493 -30.11 -19.94 -19.66
CA GLN A 493 -28.75 -19.60 -19.26
C GLN A 493 -28.49 -20.02 -17.82
N ARG A 494 -27.21 -20.02 -17.45
CA ARG A 494 -26.77 -20.25 -16.08
C ARG A 494 -25.61 -19.34 -15.74
N SER A 495 -25.43 -19.09 -14.46
CA SER A 495 -24.33 -18.34 -13.87
C SER A 495 -23.60 -19.24 -12.87
N ASP A 496 -22.30 -19.43 -13.09
CA ASP A 496 -21.44 -20.36 -12.36
C ASP A 496 -20.42 -19.56 -11.52
N MET A 497 -20.11 -20.05 -10.33
CA MET A 497 -19.01 -19.59 -9.49
C MET A 497 -18.26 -20.82 -8.97
N TYR A 498 -16.94 -20.84 -9.17
CA TYR A 498 -16.13 -22.05 -9.00
C TYR A 498 -14.83 -21.78 -8.25
N VAL A 499 -14.51 -22.64 -7.29
CA VAL A 499 -13.23 -22.62 -6.57
C VAL A 499 -12.72 -24.04 -6.30
N GLU A 500 -11.42 -24.25 -6.48
CA GLU A 500 -10.73 -25.49 -6.11
C GLU A 500 -9.97 -25.27 -4.81
N VAL A 501 -10.27 -26.07 -3.78
CA VAL A 501 -9.72 -25.89 -2.44
C VAL A 501 -9.10 -27.17 -1.91
N ASP A 502 -7.94 -27.06 -1.27
CA ASP A 502 -7.35 -28.14 -0.48
C ASP A 502 -7.96 -28.15 0.92
N THR A 503 -8.81 -29.13 1.18
CA THR A 503 -9.54 -29.32 2.44
C THR A 503 -8.76 -30.12 3.47
N THR A 504 -7.46 -30.39 3.26
CA THR A 504 -6.62 -31.10 4.24
C THR A 504 -6.66 -30.41 5.61
N GLY A 505 -7.20 -31.09 6.62
CA GLY A 505 -7.40 -30.54 7.97
C GLY A 505 -8.81 -30.03 8.26
N PHE A 506 -9.71 -30.07 7.29
CA PHE A 506 -11.12 -29.73 7.39
C PHE A 506 -11.99 -30.93 7.02
N ASP A 507 -13.14 -31.07 7.67
CA ASP A 507 -14.11 -32.15 7.37
C ASP A 507 -15.50 -31.62 6.99
N ARG A 508 -15.70 -30.30 7.03
CA ARG A 508 -16.95 -29.64 6.68
C ARG A 508 -16.73 -28.35 5.91
N ILE A 509 -17.63 -28.08 4.96
CA ILE A 509 -17.85 -26.78 4.34
C ILE A 509 -19.22 -26.25 4.75
N SER A 510 -19.31 -24.97 5.08
CA SER A 510 -20.57 -24.25 5.26
C SER A 510 -20.61 -22.95 4.49
N PHE A 511 -21.80 -22.51 4.12
CA PHE A 511 -22.05 -21.19 3.54
C PHE A 511 -23.50 -20.80 3.80
N VAL A 512 -23.83 -19.52 3.74
CA VAL A 512 -25.23 -19.09 3.70
C VAL A 512 -25.63 -18.81 2.25
N CYS A 513 -26.84 -19.18 1.88
CA CYS A 513 -27.39 -18.86 0.57
C CYS A 513 -28.80 -18.28 0.66
N LYS A 514 -29.15 -17.47 -0.33
CA LYS A 514 -30.48 -16.90 -0.52
C LYS A 514 -30.87 -17.06 -1.99
N VAL A 515 -32.12 -17.42 -2.26
CA VAL A 515 -32.64 -17.54 -3.63
C VAL A 515 -33.93 -16.74 -3.74
N SER A 516 -34.04 -15.93 -4.78
CA SER A 516 -35.28 -15.23 -5.18
C SER A 516 -35.53 -15.53 -6.65
N SER A 517 -36.43 -16.49 -6.87
CA SER A 517 -36.73 -17.07 -8.18
C SER A 517 -38.11 -17.73 -8.19
N GLU A 518 -38.58 -18.20 -9.35
CA GLU A 518 -39.82 -18.98 -9.43
C GLU A 518 -39.68 -20.32 -8.68
N LEU A 519 -40.75 -20.76 -8.02
CA LEU A 519 -40.72 -21.97 -7.21
C LEU A 519 -40.78 -23.21 -8.12
N GLU A 520 -39.78 -24.09 -7.97
CA GLU A 520 -39.62 -25.34 -8.72
C GLU A 520 -39.18 -25.22 -10.21
N ASP A 521 -38.88 -24.01 -10.69
CA ASP A 521 -38.41 -23.78 -12.08
C ASP A 521 -36.91 -23.38 -12.09
N ASP A 522 -36.58 -22.24 -11.51
CA ASP A 522 -35.21 -21.73 -11.42
C ASP A 522 -34.50 -22.28 -10.17
N TYR A 523 -33.25 -22.72 -10.32
CA TYR A 523 -32.52 -23.35 -9.21
C TYR A 523 -31.11 -22.80 -9.00
N LEU A 524 -30.75 -22.58 -7.74
CA LEU A 524 -29.38 -22.60 -7.27
C LEU A 524 -28.97 -24.04 -6.99
N TYR A 525 -27.86 -24.50 -7.55
CA TYR A 525 -27.24 -25.79 -7.32
C TYR A 525 -25.90 -25.60 -6.60
N PHE A 526 -25.59 -26.49 -5.66
CA PHE A 526 -24.26 -26.62 -5.07
C PHE A 526 -23.64 -27.98 -5.40
N TYR A 527 -22.39 -27.96 -5.85
CA TYR A 527 -21.63 -29.14 -6.25
C TYR A 527 -20.36 -29.30 -5.42
N ILE A 528 -20.01 -30.57 -5.16
CA ILE A 528 -18.68 -30.98 -4.70
C ILE A 528 -18.14 -31.97 -5.74
N ASP A 529 -16.98 -31.69 -6.33
CA ASP A 529 -16.34 -32.51 -7.37
C ASP A 529 -17.24 -32.84 -8.57
N GLY A 530 -18.09 -31.88 -8.95
CA GLY A 530 -19.06 -32.02 -10.04
C GLY A 530 -20.30 -32.86 -9.70
N VAL A 531 -20.45 -33.30 -8.44
CA VAL A 531 -21.65 -33.99 -7.95
C VAL A 531 -22.57 -33.01 -7.23
N VAL A 532 -23.82 -32.91 -7.67
CA VAL A 532 -24.86 -32.07 -7.02
C VAL A 532 -25.08 -32.57 -5.60
N GLN A 533 -24.85 -31.71 -4.60
CA GLN A 533 -25.18 -31.99 -3.21
C GLN A 533 -26.61 -31.57 -2.90
N GLN A 534 -27.02 -30.37 -3.33
CA GLN A 534 -28.34 -29.83 -3.07
C GLN A 534 -28.73 -28.77 -4.10
N ARG A 535 -30.04 -28.48 -4.18
CA ARG A 535 -30.61 -27.40 -4.97
C ARG A 535 -31.70 -26.64 -4.22
N TRP A 536 -31.89 -25.36 -4.54
CA TRP A 536 -32.88 -24.46 -3.94
C TRP A 536 -33.57 -23.62 -5.02
N SER A 537 -34.88 -23.41 -4.90
CA SER A 537 -35.73 -22.63 -5.81
C SER A 537 -36.75 -21.82 -5.02
N GLY A 538 -37.44 -20.88 -5.67
CA GLY A 538 -38.48 -20.06 -5.03
C GLY A 538 -37.94 -18.83 -4.29
N GLU A 539 -38.76 -18.30 -3.38
CA GLU A 539 -38.41 -17.18 -2.49
C GLU A 539 -37.98 -17.70 -1.11
N SER A 540 -36.66 -17.71 -0.89
CA SER A 540 -36.04 -18.11 0.37
C SER A 540 -35.23 -16.95 0.93
N ASN A 541 -35.31 -16.73 2.24
CA ASN A 541 -34.38 -15.84 2.92
C ASN A 541 -33.06 -16.59 3.21
N TRP A 542 -32.03 -15.88 3.68
CA TRP A 542 -30.72 -16.48 3.98
C TRP A 542 -30.81 -17.74 4.84
N GLN A 543 -30.16 -18.82 4.39
CA GLN A 543 -30.12 -20.12 5.06
C GLN A 543 -28.68 -20.65 5.11
N LEU A 544 -28.26 -21.08 6.30
CA LEU A 544 -26.99 -21.78 6.50
C LEU A 544 -27.06 -23.21 5.96
N GLN A 545 -26.11 -23.56 5.11
CA GLN A 545 -25.91 -24.89 4.56
C GLN A 545 -24.58 -25.44 5.05
N THR A 546 -24.50 -26.75 5.31
CA THR A 546 -23.27 -27.40 5.75
C THR A 546 -23.18 -28.81 5.15
N PHE A 547 -22.04 -29.12 4.56
CA PHE A 547 -21.77 -30.40 3.89
C PHE A 547 -20.46 -30.99 4.43
N GLU A 548 -20.40 -32.31 4.51
CA GLU A 548 -19.18 -33.03 4.86
C GLU A 548 -18.24 -33.10 3.65
N VAL A 549 -16.95 -32.98 3.88
CA VAL A 549 -15.92 -33.09 2.85
C VAL A 549 -14.78 -33.97 3.34
N THR A 550 -14.21 -34.76 2.43
CA THR A 550 -13.07 -35.62 2.75
C THR A 550 -11.76 -34.85 2.68
N GLU A 551 -10.71 -35.33 3.32
CA GLU A 551 -9.39 -34.71 3.18
C GLU A 551 -8.88 -34.82 1.73
N GLY A 552 -8.61 -33.69 1.10
CA GLY A 552 -8.07 -33.65 -0.26
C GLY A 552 -8.36 -32.36 -0.99
N VAL A 553 -7.97 -32.32 -2.27
CA VAL A 553 -8.33 -31.21 -3.15
C VAL A 553 -9.72 -31.49 -3.70
N HIS A 554 -10.65 -30.59 -3.42
CA HIS A 554 -12.05 -30.66 -3.86
C HIS A 554 -12.42 -29.41 -4.64
N SER A 555 -13.31 -29.57 -5.63
CA SER A 555 -13.92 -28.42 -6.31
C SER A 555 -15.31 -28.13 -5.77
N PHE A 556 -15.55 -26.86 -5.45
CA PHE A 556 -16.84 -26.35 -5.02
C PHE A 556 -17.40 -25.43 -6.10
N MET A 557 -18.65 -25.66 -6.49
CA MET A 557 -19.29 -24.88 -7.53
C MET A 557 -20.71 -24.51 -7.12
N TRP A 558 -21.07 -23.25 -7.35
CA TRP A 558 -22.43 -22.74 -7.22
C TRP A 558 -22.93 -22.35 -8.61
N THR A 559 -24.05 -22.90 -9.02
CA THR A 559 -24.66 -22.63 -10.32
C THR A 559 -26.09 -22.16 -10.12
N PHE A 560 -26.42 -20.95 -10.56
CA PHE A 560 -27.81 -20.53 -10.71
C PHE A 560 -28.23 -20.72 -12.16
N ALA A 561 -29.29 -21.48 -12.41
CA ALA A 561 -29.74 -21.82 -13.76
C ALA A 561 -31.24 -21.58 -13.94
N ASP A 562 -31.60 -21.02 -15.10
CA ASP A 562 -32.97 -20.76 -15.55
C ASP A 562 -33.40 -21.82 -16.57
N ASP A 563 -34.55 -22.46 -16.37
CA ASP A 563 -35.05 -23.57 -17.19
C ASP A 563 -36.22 -23.21 -18.15
N ALA A 564 -36.45 -21.91 -18.36
CA ALA A 564 -37.26 -21.31 -19.41
C ALA A 564 -38.79 -21.43 -19.25
N SER A 565 -39.38 -20.78 -18.23
CA SER A 565 -40.75 -20.24 -18.30
C SER A 565 -41.03 -19.08 -17.34
N THR A 566 -41.59 -17.98 -17.87
CA THR A 566 -42.07 -16.77 -17.17
C THR A 566 -41.09 -16.09 -16.19
N ILE A 567 -41.39 -14.85 -15.76
CA ILE A 567 -40.50 -14.06 -14.90
C ILE A 567 -41.22 -13.80 -13.58
N GLY A 568 -40.65 -14.28 -12.48
CA GLY A 568 -41.18 -14.15 -11.13
C GLY A 568 -40.05 -14.16 -10.10
N GLY A 569 -40.00 -13.14 -9.25
CA GLY A 569 -38.88 -12.92 -8.32
C GLY A 569 -37.76 -12.06 -8.92
N ALA A 570 -36.61 -12.00 -8.25
CA ALA A 570 -35.44 -11.24 -8.70
C ALA A 570 -34.54 -12.00 -9.70
N ASN A 571 -34.90 -13.26 -10.01
CA ASN A 571 -34.15 -14.22 -10.83
C ASN A 571 -32.66 -14.22 -10.47
N ALA A 572 -32.37 -14.39 -9.18
CA ALA A 572 -31.01 -14.37 -8.67
C ALA A 572 -30.85 -15.24 -7.42
N ALA A 573 -29.61 -15.69 -7.24
CA ALA A 573 -29.13 -16.32 -6.03
C ALA A 573 -27.99 -15.51 -5.42
N TRP A 574 -27.86 -15.60 -4.10
CA TRP A 574 -26.76 -15.02 -3.34
C TRP A 574 -26.12 -16.07 -2.47
N VAL A 575 -24.80 -15.96 -2.29
CA VAL A 575 -23.97 -16.77 -1.41
C VAL A 575 -23.09 -15.84 -0.60
N ASP A 576 -22.94 -16.15 0.68
CA ASP A 576 -22.14 -15.37 1.61
C ASP A 576 -21.51 -16.30 2.66
N ASN A 577 -20.47 -15.82 3.35
CA ASN A 577 -19.91 -16.46 4.54
C ASN A 577 -19.50 -17.94 4.31
N ILE A 578 -18.74 -18.21 3.25
CA ILE A 578 -18.20 -19.54 2.96
C ILE A 578 -17.12 -19.86 3.99
N ARG A 579 -17.17 -21.05 4.60
CA ARG A 579 -16.23 -21.49 5.65
C ARG A 579 -15.91 -22.97 5.50
N LEU A 580 -14.63 -23.30 5.56
CA LEU A 580 -14.15 -24.68 5.78
C LEU A 580 -13.63 -24.80 7.20
N PHE A 581 -14.09 -25.82 7.91
CA PHE A 581 -13.74 -26.05 9.30
C PHE A 581 -13.69 -27.55 9.62
N LYS A 582 -13.13 -27.86 10.79
CA LYS A 582 -13.13 -29.21 11.36
C LYS A 582 -14.14 -29.26 12.49
N ALA A 583 -15.03 -30.25 12.49
CA ALA A 583 -15.90 -30.49 13.64
C ALA A 583 -15.04 -30.88 14.86
N GLU A 584 -15.32 -30.27 16.02
CA GLU A 584 -14.65 -30.59 17.29
C GLU A 584 -14.92 -32.02 17.78
#